data_AF-A0A9E2QJV9-F1
#
_entry.id   AF-A0A9E2QJV9-F1
#
_cell.length_a   1.000
_cell.length_b   1.000
_cell.length_c   1.000
_cell.angle_alpha   90.00
_cell.angle_beta   90.00
_cell.angle_gamma   90.00
#
_symmetry.space_group_name_H-M   'P 1'
#
loop_
_entity.id
_entity.type
_entity.pdbx_description
1 polymer ?
#
loop_
_entity_poly.entity_id
_entity_poly.type
_entity_poly.pdbx_seq_one_letter_code
_entity_poly.pdbx_strand_id
1 'polypeptide(L)'
;MKRFHLGREARVEDWLVEAFLGEIVDACKRHGFSLSHEDTHGAFIVEEYDEGNIQWLGDAMIGNSVNTAQGNVITRESQGKET
;
A
#
# COMPACT_ATOMS: atom_id res chain seq x y z
N MET A 1 15.78 -10.11 -3.80
CA MET A 1 16.37 -8.75 -3.85
C MET A 1 16.27 -8.12 -2.45
N LYS A 2 17.31 -7.40 -2.01
CA LYS A 2 17.41 -6.86 -0.64
C LYS A 2 16.72 -5.49 -0.56
N ARG A 3 15.68 -5.34 0.28
CA ARG A 3 15.05 -4.04 0.61
C ARG A 3 15.91 -3.32 1.67
N PHE A 4 16.34 -2.09 1.38
CA PHE A 4 17.09 -1.24 2.31
C PHE A 4 16.16 -0.70 3.41
N HIS A 5 16.58 -0.89 4.66
CA HIS A 5 15.85 -0.43 5.85
C HIS A 5 16.37 0.94 6.27
N LEU A 6 15.51 1.96 6.24
CA LEU A 6 15.82 3.31 6.70
C LEU A 6 14.71 3.77 7.65
N GLY A 7 15.05 4.02 8.91
CA GLY A 7 14.22 4.77 9.84
C GLY A 7 13.03 4.00 10.43
N ARG A 8 13.00 3.96 11.76
CA ARG A 8 11.97 3.38 12.61
C ARG A 8 10.79 4.36 12.71
N GLU A 9 9.94 4.38 11.70
CA GLU A 9 8.52 4.74 11.82
C GLU A 9 7.74 3.44 11.64
N ALA A 10 6.62 3.25 12.35
CA ALA A 10 5.87 2.00 12.36
C ALA A 10 5.42 1.63 10.93
N ARG A 11 6.24 0.85 10.24
CA ARG A 11 5.89 0.27 8.94
C ARG A 11 4.83 -0.76 9.25
N VAL A 12 3.72 -0.73 8.52
CA VAL A 12 2.76 -1.84 8.57
C VAL A 12 3.55 -3.09 8.14
N GLU A 13 3.58 -4.10 9.00
CA GLU A 13 4.30 -5.33 8.70
C GLU A 13 3.64 -6.03 7.51
N ASP A 14 4.44 -6.43 6.51
CA ASP A 14 3.95 -7.04 5.27
C ASP A 14 3.00 -8.23 5.55
N TRP A 15 3.31 -9.06 6.55
CA TRP A 15 2.49 -10.23 6.90
C TRP A 15 1.10 -9.90 7.47
N LEU A 16 0.92 -8.74 8.12
CA LEU A 16 -0.39 -8.29 8.59
C LEU A 16 -1.28 -7.88 7.42
N VAL A 17 -0.68 -7.27 6.40
CA VAL A 17 -1.39 -6.89 5.17
C VAL A 17 -1.78 -8.12 4.38
N GLU A 18 -0.88 -9.09 4.24
CA GLU A 18 -1.20 -10.37 3.58
C GLU A 18 -2.36 -11.11 4.27
N ALA A 19 -2.35 -11.18 5.61
CA ALA A 19 -3.44 -11.78 6.37
C ALA A 19 -4.77 -11.04 6.15
N PHE A 20 -4.74 -9.71 6.19
CA PHE A 20 -5.92 -8.87 5.94
C PHE A 20 -6.47 -9.04 4.52
N LEU A 21 -5.61 -9.04 3.50
CA LEU A 21 -6.02 -9.29 2.11
C LEU A 21 -6.62 -10.68 1.96
N GLY A 22 -6.06 -11.69 2.64
CA GLY A 22 -6.63 -13.04 2.70
C GLY A 22 -8.07 -13.05 3.21
N GLU A 23 -8.35 -12.36 4.31
CA GLU A 23 -9.70 -12.25 4.87
C GLU A 23 -10.69 -11.55 3.92
N ILE A 24 -10.24 -10.53 3.19
CA ILE A 24 -11.07 -9.86 2.18
C ILE A 24 -11.39 -10.82 1.02
N VAL A 25 -10.39 -11.56 0.53
CA VAL A 25 -10.58 -12.55 -0.55
C VAL A 25 -11.57 -13.64 -0.13
N ASP A 26 -11.47 -14.13 1.10
CA ASP A 26 -12.40 -15.13 1.63
C ASP A 26 -13.82 -14.57 1.76
N ALA A 27 -13.97 -13.29 2.13
CA ALA A 27 -15.27 -12.62 2.12
C ALA A 27 -15.83 -12.49 0.69
N CYS A 28 -15.02 -12.08 -0.29
CA CYS A 28 -15.42 -11.98 -1.70
C CYS A 28 -15.98 -13.32 -2.20
N LYS A 29 -15.21 -14.41 -2.00
CA LYS A 29 -15.62 -15.77 -2.40
C LYS A 29 -16.89 -16.22 -1.72
N ARG A 30 -17.02 -15.99 -0.41
CA ARG A 30 -18.19 -16.41 0.36
C ARG A 30 -19.48 -15.72 -0.08
N HIS A 31 -19.39 -14.47 -0.53
CA HIS A 31 -20.55 -13.66 -0.91
C HIS A 31 -20.81 -13.63 -2.43
N GLY A 32 -19.88 -14.13 -3.25
CA GLY A 32 -20.03 -14.14 -4.71
C GLY A 32 -19.83 -12.77 -5.37
N PHE A 33 -19.09 -11.87 -4.71
CA PHE A 33 -18.80 -10.53 -5.21
C PHE A 33 -17.30 -10.23 -5.12
N SER A 34 -16.82 -9.25 -5.89
CA SER A 34 -15.43 -8.77 -5.86
C SER A 34 -15.37 -7.23 -5.79
N LEU A 35 -14.21 -6.69 -5.40
CA LEU A 35 -13.96 -5.25 -5.36
C LEU A 35 -13.13 -4.85 -6.60
N SER A 36 -13.68 -3.96 -7.42
CA SER A 36 -13.01 -3.36 -8.58
C SER A 36 -12.65 -1.90 -8.29
N HIS A 37 -11.62 -1.37 -8.94
CA HIS A 37 -11.14 0.00 -8.73
C HIS A 37 -11.92 1.01 -9.60
N GLU A 38 -12.43 2.09 -9.01
CA GLU A 38 -12.94 3.23 -9.77
C GLU A 38 -11.78 4.20 -10.11
N ASP A 39 -11.40 4.24 -11.39
CA ASP A 39 -10.25 5.02 -11.88
C ASP A 39 -10.29 6.52 -11.57
N THR A 40 -11.46 7.08 -11.26
CA THR A 40 -11.67 8.53 -11.15
C THR A 40 -11.82 9.07 -9.73
N HIS A 41 -12.35 8.30 -8.78
CA HIS A 41 -12.78 8.84 -7.48
C HIS A 41 -12.27 8.08 -6.26
N GLY A 42 -11.42 7.06 -6.45
CA GLY A 42 -10.78 6.34 -5.35
C GLY A 42 -11.75 5.51 -4.50
N ALA A 43 -12.97 5.28 -5.02
CA ALA A 43 -13.91 4.32 -4.45
C ALA A 43 -13.73 2.95 -5.09
N PHE A 44 -14.35 1.94 -4.47
CA PHE A 44 -14.45 0.60 -5.04
C PHE A 44 -15.84 0.38 -5.63
N ILE A 45 -15.89 -0.38 -6.72
CA ILE A 45 -17.12 -0.92 -7.30
C ILE A 45 -17.29 -2.33 -6.75
N VAL A 46 -18.48 -2.64 -6.22
CA VAL A 46 -18.85 -4.00 -5.82
C VAL A 46 -19.60 -4.64 -6.97
N GLU A 47 -19.03 -5.70 -7.54
CA GLU A 47 -19.58 -6.40 -8.70
C GLU A 47 -19.46 -7.91 -8.55
N GLU A 48 -20.00 -8.67 -9.52
CA GLU A 48 -19.93 -10.13 -9.51
C GLU A 48 -18.47 -10.60 -9.35
N TYR A 49 -18.29 -11.76 -8.71
CA TYR A 49 -16.94 -12.27 -8.44
C TYR A 49 -16.15 -12.43 -9.74
N ASP A 50 -15.03 -11.72 -9.84
CA ASP A 50 -14.08 -11.80 -10.94
C ASP A 50 -12.66 -12.06 -10.40
N GLU A 51 -11.94 -13.00 -11.00
CA GLU A 51 -10.58 -13.35 -10.57
C GLU A 51 -9.57 -12.24 -10.84
N GLY A 52 -9.77 -11.41 -11.87
CA GLY A 52 -8.94 -10.26 -12.19
C GLY A 52 -8.99 -9.20 -11.10
N ASN A 53 -10.18 -8.93 -10.55
CA ASN A 53 -10.35 -8.04 -9.40
C ASN A 53 -9.61 -8.53 -8.15
N ILE A 54 -9.60 -9.85 -7.91
CA ILE A 54 -8.85 -10.44 -6.79
C ILE A 54 -7.34 -10.30 -7.01
N GLN A 55 -6.87 -10.50 -8.25
CA GLN A 55 -5.46 -10.29 -8.57
C GLN A 55 -5.04 -8.84 -8.35
N TRP A 56 -5.86 -7.88 -8.81
CA TRP A 56 -5.63 -6.45 -8.59
C TRP A 56 -5.59 -6.08 -7.11
N LEU A 57 -6.51 -6.63 -6.30
CA LEU A 57 -6.52 -6.43 -4.85
C LEU A 57 -5.24 -6.98 -4.20
N GLY A 58 -4.73 -8.12 -4.68
CA GLY A 58 -3.49 -8.73 -4.19
C GLY A 58 -2.23 -7.88 -4.44
N ASP A 59 -2.26 -7.03 -5.47
CA ASP A 59 -1.16 -6.12 -5.83
C ASP A 59 -1.23 -4.77 -5.09
N ALA A 60 -2.15 -4.61 -4.12
CA ALA A 60 -2.31 -3.38 -3.35
C ALA A 60 -1.01 -2.99 -2.61
N MET A 61 -0.62 -1.72 -2.75
CA MET A 61 0.57 -1.18 -2.09
C MET A 61 0.29 -0.78 -0.64
N ILE A 62 1.26 -1.01 0.25
CA ILE A 62 1.22 -0.49 1.62
C ILE A 62 1.32 1.03 1.55
N GLY A 63 0.24 1.71 1.94
CA GLY A 63 0.23 3.16 2.03
C GLY A 63 1.19 3.64 3.12
N ASN A 64 2.23 4.39 2.75
CA ASN A 64 2.99 5.15 3.72
C ASN A 64 2.13 6.33 4.17
N SER A 65 1.63 6.31 5.40
CA SER A 65 1.01 7.49 5.99
C SER A 65 2.07 8.59 6.08
N VAL A 66 2.05 9.56 5.17
CA VAL A 66 2.80 10.80 5.36
C VAL A 66 2.17 11.54 6.53
N ASN A 67 2.89 11.57 7.65
CA ASN A 67 2.52 12.41 8.77
C ASN A 67 2.72 13.88 8.34
N THR A 68 1.66 14.57 7.93
CA THR A 68 1.67 16.00 7.55
C THR A 68 1.83 16.92 8.76
N ALA A 69 2.75 16.57 9.66
CA ALA A 69 3.13 17.36 10.81
C ALA A 69 4.63 17.20 11.08
N GLN A 70 5.46 17.52 10.08
CA GLN A 70 6.77 18.15 10.28
C GLN A 70 7.33 18.61 8.95
N GLY A 71 7.21 19.91 8.69
CA GLY A 71 8.12 20.58 7.79
C GLY A 71 9.54 20.38 8.29
N ASN A 72 10.40 19.81 7.45
CA ASN A 72 11.72 20.34 7.19
C ASN A 72 12.27 19.66 5.94
N VAL A 73 12.31 20.46 4.86
CA VAL A 73 13.18 20.19 3.72
C VAL A 73 14.60 20.23 4.24
N ILE A 74 15.25 19.06 4.36
CA ILE A 74 16.71 18.99 4.42
C ILE A 74 17.16 18.49 3.05
N THR A 75 17.32 19.43 2.13
CA THR A 75 18.14 19.21 0.94
C THR A 75 19.58 19.03 1.41
N ARG A 76 20.09 17.80 1.32
CA ARG A 76 21.52 17.55 1.32
C ARG A 76 22.04 17.89 -0.07
N GLU A 77 22.74 19.00 -0.19
CA GLU A 77 23.77 19.21 -1.21
C GLU A 77 25.05 19.55 -0.45
N SER A 78 26.01 18.64 -0.36
CA SER A 78 27.07 18.38 -1.35
C SER A 78 28.38 18.99 -0.86
N GLN A 79 29.39 18.14 -0.86
CA GLN A 79 30.76 18.35 -0.41
C GLN A 79 31.41 19.64 -0.94
N GLY A 80 32.31 20.24 -0.15
CA GLY A 80 33.12 21.37 -0.58
C GLY A 80 34.29 21.71 0.36
N LYS A 81 35.34 20.88 0.30
CA LYS A 81 36.79 21.14 0.48
C LYS A 81 37.33 21.91 1.71
N GLU A 82 38.22 21.20 2.41
CA GLU A 82 39.44 21.73 3.05
C GLU A 82 40.16 22.77 2.17
N THR A 83 40.50 23.92 2.77
CA THR A 83 41.88 24.34 3.13
C THR A 83 41.81 25.57 4.02
#